data_AF-A0A0F8ZL15-F1
#
_entry.id   AF-A0A0F8ZL15-F1
#
_cell.length_a   1.000
_cell.length_b   1.000
_cell.length_c   1.000
_cell.angle_alpha   90.00
_cell.angle_beta   90.00
_cell.angle_gamma   90.00
#
_symmetry.space_group_name_H-M   'P 1'
#
loop_
_entity.id
_entity.type
_entity.pdbx_description
1 polymer ?
#
loop_
_entity_poly.entity_id
_entity_poly.type
_entity_poly.pdbx_seq_one_letter_code
_entity_poly.pdbx_strand_id
1 'polypeptide(L)'
;SIVVLALLPWIDRGTVKSVRYRCGFHKWNIAGFVVTFVLLGWVGATPQTDLKTIISQVCTVTYFMFFVLLFVYSKNEKTKPLPERLTK
;
A
#
# COMPACT_ATOMS: atom_id res chain seq x y z
N SER A 1 6.13 -8.03 8.93
CA SER A 1 5.27 -8.41 10.06
C SER A 1 3.82 -8.22 9.67
N ILE A 2 2.97 -9.23 9.85
CA ILE A 2 1.54 -9.21 9.50
C ILE A 2 0.76 -8.21 10.37
N VAL A 3 1.30 -7.87 11.55
CA VAL A 3 0.70 -6.92 12.50
C VAL A 3 0.41 -5.55 11.87
N VAL A 4 1.25 -5.08 10.93
CA VAL A 4 1.05 -3.76 10.30
C VAL A 4 -0.22 -3.72 9.44
N LEU A 5 -0.63 -4.86 8.85
CA LEU A 5 -1.90 -4.98 8.14
C LEU A 5 -3.09 -4.91 9.10
N ALA A 6 -2.96 -5.44 10.32
CA ALA A 6 -4.00 -5.31 11.34
C ALA A 6 -4.15 -3.87 11.84
N LEU A 7 -3.08 -3.08 11.78
CA LEU A 7 -3.09 -1.65 12.13
C LEU A 7 -3.59 -0.74 11.00
N LEU A 8 -3.87 -1.29 9.81
CA LEU A 8 -4.35 -0.55 8.65
C LEU A 8 -5.57 0.36 8.95
N PRO A 9 -6.58 -0.05 9.74
CA PRO A 9 -7.73 0.80 10.06
C PRO A 9 -7.38 2.10 10.79
N TRP A 10 -6.26 2.13 11.53
CA TRP A 10 -5.79 3.33 12.24
C TRP A 10 -4.83 4.16 11.41
N ILE A 11 -4.07 3.53 10.51
CA ILE A 11 -3.10 4.19 9.64
C ILE A 11 -3.83 4.91 8.50
N ASP A 12 -4.86 4.29 7.92
CA ASP A 12 -5.68 4.92 6.88
C ASP A 12 -6.75 5.82 7.49
N ARG A 13 -6.51 7.13 7.47
CA ARG A 13 -7.43 8.16 7.98
C ARG A 13 -8.30 8.80 6.89
N GLY A 14 -8.33 8.21 5.70
CA GLY A 14 -9.06 8.73 4.57
C GLY A 14 -10.57 8.66 4.81
N THR A 15 -11.29 9.76 4.55
CA THR A 15 -12.76 9.81 4.67
C THR A 15 -13.46 8.97 3.60
N VAL A 16 -12.80 8.76 2.46
CA VAL A 16 -13.32 8.02 1.31
C VAL A 16 -12.81 6.59 1.32
N LYS A 17 -13.74 5.64 1.50
CA LYS A 17 -13.44 4.20 1.58
C LYS A 17 -13.11 3.55 0.23
N SER A 18 -13.59 4.11 -0.87
CA SER A 18 -13.42 3.51 -2.20
C SER A 18 -12.23 4.11 -2.95
N VAL A 19 -11.30 3.25 -3.35
CA VAL A 19 -10.09 3.59 -4.12
C VAL A 19 -10.44 4.30 -5.44
N ARG A 20 -11.63 4.09 -5.99
CA ARG A 20 -12.09 4.75 -7.22
C ARG A 20 -12.16 6.28 -7.08
N TYR A 21 -12.54 6.76 -5.90
CA TYR A 21 -12.76 8.17 -5.59
C TYR A 21 -11.58 8.81 -4.85
N ARG A 22 -10.54 8.03 -4.54
CA ARG A 22 -9.27 8.49 -3.95
C ARG A 22 -8.33 9.10 -4.99
N CYS A 23 -7.29 9.79 -4.51
CA CYS A 23 -6.30 10.48 -5.33
C CYS A 23 -5.47 9.48 -6.15
N GLY A 24 -4.91 9.95 -7.27
CA GLY A 24 -3.98 9.16 -8.10
C GLY A 24 -2.78 8.65 -7.31
N PHE A 25 -2.30 9.41 -6.32
CA PHE A 25 -1.17 9.02 -5.47
C PHE A 25 -1.44 7.71 -4.71
N HIS A 26 -2.66 7.53 -4.19
CA HIS A 26 -3.04 6.31 -3.50
C HIS A 26 -3.04 5.08 -4.43
N LYS A 27 -3.45 5.27 -5.69
CA LYS A 27 -3.40 4.21 -6.71
C LYS A 27 -1.97 3.78 -7.03
N TRP A 28 -1.05 4.75 -7.17
CA TRP A 28 0.38 4.46 -7.34
C TRP A 28 0.97 3.72 -6.15
N ASN A 29 0.61 4.12 -4.93
CA ASN A 29 1.07 3.45 -3.70
C ASN A 29 0.59 2.00 -3.64
N ILE A 30 -0.69 1.74 -3.96
CA ILE A 30 -1.24 0.37 -4.04
C ILE A 30 -0.55 -0.43 -5.14
N ALA A 31 -0.35 0.14 -6.33
CA ALA A 31 0.33 -0.56 -7.43
C ALA A 31 1.75 -0.99 -7.02
N GLY A 32 2.52 -0.10 -6.38
CA GLY A 32 3.86 -0.43 -5.87
C GLY A 32 3.83 -1.50 -4.78
N PHE A 33 2.82 -1.48 -3.90
CA PHE A 33 2.64 -2.52 -2.89
C PHE A 33 2.35 -3.90 -3.51
N VAL A 34 1.49 -3.97 -4.53
CA VAL A 34 1.20 -5.22 -5.24
C VAL A 34 2.46 -5.76 -5.93
N VAL A 35 3.23 -4.90 -6.61
CA VAL A 35 4.47 -5.30 -7.26
C VAL A 35 5.48 -5.86 -6.27
N THR A 36 5.70 -5.18 -5.14
CA THR A 36 6.63 -5.66 -4.11
C THR A 36 6.15 -6.96 -3.47
N PHE A 37 4.85 -7.11 -3.21
CA PHE A 37 4.28 -8.34 -2.66
C PHE A 37 4.53 -9.56 -3.57
N VAL A 38 4.31 -9.41 -4.88
CA VAL A 38 4.58 -10.48 -5.86
C VAL A 38 6.07 -10.78 -5.97
N LEU A 39 6.93 -9.74 -6.00
CA LEU A 39 8.38 -9.92 -6.06
C LEU A 39 8.94 -10.63 -4.83
N LEU A 40 8.49 -10.27 -3.61
CA LEU A 40 8.89 -10.99 -2.40
C LEU A 40 8.41 -12.44 -2.43
N GLY A 41 7.19 -12.70 -2.91
CA GLY A 41 6.67 -14.06 -3.05
C GLY A 41 7.55 -14.92 -3.95
N TRP A 42 7.94 -14.37 -5.10
CA TRP A 42 8.85 -15.06 -6.03
C TRP A 42 10.25 -15.26 -5.44
N VAL A 43 10.85 -14.20 -4.88
CA VAL A 43 12.20 -14.25 -4.31
C VAL A 43 12.25 -15.21 -3.12
N GLY A 44 11.21 -15.23 -2.28
CA GLY A 44 11.09 -16.13 -1.14
C GLY A 44 10.92 -17.61 -1.51
N ALA A 45 10.35 -17.90 -2.68
CA ALA A 45 10.18 -19.27 -3.19
C ALA A 45 11.44 -19.85 -3.88
N THR A 46 12.46 -19.02 -4.11
CA THR A 46 13.69 -19.45 -4.81
C THR A 46 14.93 -19.38 -3.90
N PRO A 47 15.99 -20.16 -4.18
CA PRO A 47 17.23 -20.07 -3.42
C PRO A 47 17.81 -18.65 -3.45
N GLN A 48 18.27 -18.19 -2.30
CA GLN A 48 18.88 -16.88 -2.14
C GLN A 48 20.26 -16.85 -2.78
N THR A 49 20.49 -15.82 -3.58
CA THR A 49 21.79 -15.43 -4.14
C THR A 49 22.05 -13.99 -3.72
N ASP A 50 23.30 -13.52 -3.75
CA ASP A 50 23.66 -12.17 -3.26
C ASP A 50 22.80 -11.05 -3.86
N LEU A 51 22.48 -11.13 -5.16
CA LEU A 51 21.58 -10.18 -5.82
C LEU A 51 20.15 -10.25 -5.30
N LYS A 52 19.62 -11.47 -5.09
CA LYS A 52 18.26 -11.66 -4.56
C LYS A 52 18.15 -11.20 -3.11
N THR A 53 19.22 -11.34 -2.33
CA THR A 53 19.28 -10.82 -0.96
C THR A 53 19.08 -9.31 -0.95
N ILE A 54 19.81 -8.57 -1.79
CA ILE A 54 19.66 -7.12 -1.95
C ILE A 54 18.25 -6.76 -2.39
N ILE A 55 17.71 -7.47 -3.39
CA ILE A 55 16.34 -7.24 -3.87
C ILE A 55 15.31 -7.47 -2.75
N SER A 56 15.48 -8.52 -1.94
CA SER A 56 14.57 -8.80 -0.82
C SER A 56 14.60 -7.70 0.23
N GLN A 57 15.79 -7.14 0.52
CA GLN A 57 15.96 -6.03 1.46
C GLN A 57 15.30 -4.76 0.93
N VAL A 58 15.52 -4.42 -0.34
CA VAL A 58 14.87 -3.25 -0.96
C VAL A 58 13.36 -3.42 -0.93
N CYS A 59 12.84 -4.58 -1.35
CA CYS A 59 11.40 -4.76 -1.41
C CYS A 59 10.75 -4.83 -0.02
N THR A 60 11.45 -5.34 1.01
CA THR A 60 10.95 -5.28 2.40
C THR A 60 10.90 -3.84 2.91
N VAL A 61 11.91 -3.00 2.59
CA VAL A 61 11.86 -1.56 2.90
C VAL A 61 10.71 -0.89 2.17
N THR A 62 10.51 -1.16 0.88
CA THR A 62 9.39 -0.61 0.11
C THR A 62 8.03 -1.07 0.66
N TYR A 63 7.93 -2.31 1.12
CA TYR A 63 6.72 -2.85 1.76
C TYR A 63 6.34 -2.06 3.03
N PHE A 64 7.31 -1.73 3.90
CA PHE A 64 7.02 -0.89 5.07
C PHE A 64 6.79 0.57 4.69
N MET A 65 7.49 1.08 3.69
CA MET A 65 7.33 2.44 3.18
C MET A 65 5.90 2.70 2.66
N PHE A 66 5.21 1.69 2.10
CA PHE A 66 3.80 1.78 1.71
C PHE A 66 2.90 2.30 2.86
N PHE A 67 3.09 1.80 4.08
CA PHE A 67 2.30 2.19 5.25
C PHE A 67 2.66 3.59 5.75
N VAL A 68 3.93 3.96 5.70
CA VAL A 68 4.38 5.32 6.04
C VAL A 68 3.81 6.33 5.07
N LEU A 69 3.88 6.04 3.76
CA LEU A 69 3.26 6.85 2.72
C LEU A 69 1.76 6.99 3.02
N LEU A 70 1.05 5.88 3.25
CA LEU A 70 -0.36 5.88 3.61
C LEU A 70 -0.65 6.85 4.77
N PHE A 71 0.14 6.79 5.85
CA PHE A 71 -0.03 7.67 7.00
C PHE A 71 0.13 9.17 6.67
N VAL A 72 1.10 9.50 5.81
CA VAL A 72 1.47 10.89 5.47
C VAL A 72 0.39 11.55 4.61
N TYR A 73 -0.01 10.94 3.49
CA TYR A 73 -0.94 11.60 2.57
C TYR A 73 -2.42 11.34 2.87
N SER A 74 -2.77 10.23 3.55
CA SER A 74 -4.17 9.83 3.75
C SER A 74 -4.99 10.90 4.49
N LYS A 75 -4.37 11.67 5.40
CA LYS A 75 -5.04 12.75 6.15
C LYS A 75 -5.47 13.93 5.26
N ASN A 76 -4.68 14.26 4.24
CA ASN A 76 -4.87 15.47 3.41
C ASN A 76 -5.21 15.13 1.95
N GLU A 77 -5.79 13.96 1.71
CA GLU A 77 -6.03 13.48 0.36
C GLU A 77 -7.16 14.26 -0.35
N LYS A 78 -6.86 14.82 -1.53
CA LYS A 78 -7.90 15.41 -2.40
C LYS A 78 -8.71 14.30 -3.04
N THR A 79 -9.95 14.14 -2.59
CA THR A 79 -10.85 13.10 -3.05
C THR A 79 -11.87 13.65 -4.05
N LYS A 80 -12.34 12.79 -4.96
CA LYS A 80 -13.45 13.12 -5.85
C LYS A 80 -14.76 13.10 -5.07
N PRO A 81 -15.76 13.92 -5.43
CA PRO A 81 -17.05 13.87 -4.78
C PRO A 81 -17.64 12.45 -4.92
N LEU A 82 -18.09 11.92 -3.79
CA LEU A 82 -18.83 10.67 -3.76
C LEU A 82 -20.19 10.89 -4.46
N PRO A 83 -20.73 9.87 -5.16
CA PRO A 83 -22.06 9.96 -5.73
C PRO A 83 -23.09 10.22 -4.63
N GLU A 84 -24.03 11.12 -4.89
CA GLU A 84 -24.80 11.79 -3.83
C GLU A 84 -25.69 10.85 -3.02
N ARG A 85 -26.14 9.70 -3.56
CA ARG A 85 -26.97 8.73 -2.81
C ARG A 85 -26.79 7.31 -3.31
N LEU A 86 -26.39 6.40 -2.43
CA LEU A 86 -27.03 5.10 -2.37
C LEU A 86 -28.12 5.25 -1.31
N THR A 87 -29.36 5.47 -1.74
CA THR A 87 -30.54 5.33 -0.89
C THR A 87 -30.46 3.95 -0.24
N LYS A 88 -30.69 3.88 1.09
CA LYS A 88 -30.59 2.68 1.91
C LYS A 88 -31.28 1.47 1.29
#